data_AF-A0A7K4H4D4-F1
#
_entry.id   AF-A0A7K4H4D4-F1
#
_cell.length_a   1.000
_cell.length_b   1.000
_cell.length_c   1.000
_cell.angle_alpha   90.00
_cell.angle_beta   90.00
_cell.angle_gamma   90.00
#
_symmetry.space_group_name_H-M   'P 1'
#
loop_
_entity.id
_entity.type
_entity.pdbx_description
1 polymer ?
#
loop_
_entity_poly.entity_id
_entity_poly.type
_entity_poly.pdbx_seq_one_letter_code
_entity_poly.pdbx_strand_id
1 'polypeptide(L)'
;MDFKDFKDGLTSLALLLFFFSLTLLIGSIVLKSYIGLEVQERNFIAILCSINILFSFYYLLNAIRLEKVFKLENKNIIKFGKKIGIMTLIYIPHLFFFTSLFLRNLHNLEIIMIFLIFLMEIMLIGLVFKEVYDLLFLEESQRDFELDANRKKYIEK
;
A
#
# COMPACT_ATOMS: atom_id res chain seq x y z
N MET A 1 16.00 -1.62 5.56
CA MET A 1 15.51 -0.31 6.12
C MET A 1 15.33 -0.44 7.65
N ASP A 2 15.33 0.64 8.44
CA ASP A 2 15.00 0.51 9.88
C ASP A 2 13.56 -0.05 10.02
N PHE A 3 13.38 -1.07 10.85
CA PHE A 3 12.09 -1.75 11.06
C PHE A 3 10.98 -0.75 11.39
N LYS A 4 11.30 0.26 12.22
CA LYS A 4 10.33 1.27 12.64
C LYS A 4 9.88 2.12 11.46
N ASP A 5 10.84 2.54 10.62
CA ASP A 5 10.54 3.34 9.43
C ASP A 5 9.66 2.57 8.45
N PHE A 6 9.86 1.24 8.32
CA PHE A 6 9.04 0.42 7.43
C PHE A 6 7.62 0.26 7.98
N LYS A 7 7.48 0.00 9.28
CA LYS A 7 6.17 -0.06 9.95
C LYS A 7 5.41 1.27 9.80
N ASP A 8 6.08 2.39 10.09
CA ASP A 8 5.47 3.72 10.07
C ASP A 8 5.14 4.15 8.63
N GLY A 9 6.02 3.87 7.67
CA GLY A 9 5.78 4.09 6.24
C GLY A 9 4.62 3.26 5.71
N LEU A 10 4.55 1.97 6.05
CA LEU A 10 3.48 1.07 5.61
C LEU A 10 2.14 1.50 6.19
N THR A 11 2.12 1.88 7.48
CA THR A 11 0.91 2.33 8.17
C THR A 11 0.40 3.64 7.58
N SER A 12 1.27 4.64 7.44
CA SER A 12 0.91 5.98 6.96
C SER A 12 0.41 5.96 5.52
N LEU A 13 1.12 5.30 4.60
CA LEU A 13 0.71 5.19 3.20
C LEU A 13 -0.60 4.41 3.06
N ALA A 14 -0.80 3.32 3.82
CA ALA A 14 -2.04 2.57 3.77
C ALA A 14 -3.24 3.37 4.34
N LEU A 15 -3.04 4.16 5.39
CA LEU A 15 -4.10 5.05 5.91
C LEU A 15 -4.45 6.15 4.92
N LEU A 16 -3.45 6.83 4.33
CA LEU A 16 -3.69 7.88 3.36
C LEU A 16 -4.40 7.32 2.12
N LEU A 17 -3.93 6.18 1.60
CA LEU A 17 -4.57 5.50 0.47
C LEU A 17 -6.03 5.15 0.79
N PHE A 18 -6.31 4.65 2.00
CA PHE A 18 -7.67 4.36 2.46
C PHE A 18 -8.56 5.61 2.44
N PHE A 19 -8.13 6.70 3.08
CA PHE A 19 -8.94 7.91 3.19
C PHE A 19 -9.20 8.55 1.84
N PHE A 20 -8.16 8.70 1.00
CA PHE A 20 -8.34 9.31 -0.32
C PHE A 20 -9.20 8.44 -1.25
N SER A 21 -9.04 7.12 -1.20
CA SER A 21 -9.89 6.20 -1.97
C SER A 21 -11.33 6.26 -1.50
N LEU A 22 -11.57 6.36 -0.19
CA LEU A 22 -12.91 6.52 0.37
C LEU A 22 -13.53 7.87 0.00
N THR A 23 -12.75 8.96 0.03
CA THR A 23 -13.20 10.28 -0.39
C THR A 23 -13.57 10.28 -1.88
N LEU A 24 -12.75 9.69 -2.74
CA LEU A 24 -13.06 9.59 -4.18
C LEU A 24 -14.28 8.70 -4.44
N LEU A 25 -14.41 7.58 -3.70
CA LEU A 25 -15.58 6.70 -3.76
C LEU A 25 -16.86 7.48 -3.43
N ILE A 26 -16.91 8.13 -2.26
CA ILE A 26 -18.09 8.89 -1.81
C ILE A 26 -18.34 10.07 -2.75
N GLY A 27 -17.28 10.79 -3.15
CA GLY A 27 -17.36 11.91 -4.08
C GLY A 27 -18.01 11.50 -5.40
N SER A 28 -17.58 10.39 -6.00
CA SER A 28 -18.13 9.89 -7.26
C SER A 28 -19.63 9.51 -7.17
N ILE A 29 -20.11 9.15 -5.97
CA ILE A 29 -21.52 8.78 -5.74
C ILE A 29 -22.37 10.01 -5.44
N VAL A 30 -21.92 10.86 -4.52
CA VAL A 30 -22.70 11.99 -3.98
C VAL A 30 -22.70 13.17 -4.95
N LEU A 31 -21.56 13.45 -5.59
CA LEU A 31 -21.41 14.60 -6.49
C LEU A 31 -21.76 14.28 -7.94
N LYS A 32 -22.38 13.12 -8.20
CA LYS A 32 -22.77 12.66 -9.54
C LYS A 32 -23.47 13.76 -10.36
N SER A 33 -24.45 14.45 -9.75
CA SER A 33 -25.25 15.48 -10.43
C SER A 33 -24.46 16.76 -10.74
N TYR A 34 -23.36 17.02 -10.03
CA TYR A 34 -22.54 18.22 -10.18
C TYR A 34 -21.36 18.02 -11.13
N ILE A 35 -20.88 16.77 -11.23
CA ILE A 35 -19.67 16.43 -11.98
C ILE A 35 -20.01 15.91 -13.40
N GLY A 36 -21.28 15.54 -13.64
CA GLY A 36 -21.71 15.04 -14.96
C GLY A 36 -21.18 13.64 -15.26
N LEU A 37 -20.84 12.87 -14.23
CA LEU A 37 -20.20 11.57 -14.37
C LEU A 37 -21.14 10.52 -14.96
N GLU A 38 -20.71 9.82 -16.00
CA GLU A 38 -21.48 8.72 -16.55
C GLU A 38 -21.58 7.56 -15.55
N VAL A 39 -22.68 6.80 -15.62
CA VAL A 39 -22.91 5.67 -14.71
C VAL A 39 -21.80 4.62 -14.82
N GLN A 40 -21.28 4.41 -16.02
CA GLN A 40 -20.20 3.45 -16.27
C GLN A 40 -18.89 3.89 -15.61
N GLU A 41 -18.52 5.16 -15.76
CA GLU A 41 -17.31 5.74 -15.17
C GLU A 41 -17.38 5.72 -13.64
N ARG A 42 -18.54 6.06 -13.08
CA ARG A 42 -18.78 5.98 -11.63
C ARG A 42 -18.54 4.58 -11.12
N ASN A 43 -19.15 3.59 -11.77
CA ASN A 43 -19.04 2.20 -11.34
C ASN A 43 -17.58 1.72 -11.46
N PHE A 44 -16.87 2.16 -12.50
CA PHE A 44 -15.46 1.84 -12.69
C PHE A 44 -14.57 2.44 -11.60
N ILE A 45 -14.72 3.74 -11.30
CA ILE A 45 -14.04 4.40 -10.17
C ILE A 45 -14.38 3.69 -8.85
N ALA A 46 -15.65 3.33 -8.65
CA ALA A 46 -16.09 2.68 -7.43
C ALA A 46 -15.43 1.31 -7.22
N ILE A 47 -15.32 0.50 -8.27
CA ILE A 47 -14.62 -0.80 -8.23
C ILE A 47 -13.15 -0.59 -7.88
N LEU A 48 -12.47 0.33 -8.57
CA LEU A 48 -11.04 0.59 -8.36
C LEU A 48 -10.76 1.10 -6.94
N CYS A 49 -11.56 2.04 -6.43
CA CYS A 49 -11.43 2.54 -5.07
C CYS A 49 -11.75 1.46 -4.02
N SER A 50 -12.70 0.57 -4.30
CA SER A 50 -13.02 -0.55 -3.40
C SER A 50 -11.85 -1.52 -3.26
N ILE A 51 -11.14 -1.79 -4.36
CA ILE A 51 -9.92 -2.61 -4.32
C ILE A 51 -8.82 -1.90 -3.51
N ASN A 52 -8.63 -0.59 -3.67
CA ASN A 52 -7.68 0.18 -2.86
C ASN A 52 -7.99 0.11 -1.37
N ILE A 53 -9.26 0.27 -1.01
CA ILE A 53 -9.71 0.16 0.37
C ILE A 53 -9.39 -1.23 0.94
N LEU A 54 -9.68 -2.29 0.17
CA LEU A 54 -9.40 -3.68 0.58
C LEU A 54 -7.90 -3.91 0.79
N PHE A 55 -7.06 -3.48 -0.15
CA PHE A 55 -5.61 -3.62 -0.03
C PHE A 55 -5.04 -2.74 1.09
N SER A 56 -5.57 -1.54 1.30
CA SER A 56 -5.18 -0.67 2.41
C SER A 56 -5.44 -1.35 3.75
N PHE A 57 -6.60 -1.99 3.94
CA PHE A 57 -6.87 -2.80 5.12
C PHE A 57 -5.89 -3.96 5.26
N TYR A 58 -5.59 -4.66 4.18
CA TYR A 58 -4.59 -5.73 4.19
C TYR A 58 -3.21 -5.21 4.67
N TYR A 59 -2.73 -4.08 4.15
CA TYR A 59 -1.45 -3.51 4.56
C TYR A 59 -1.46 -3.04 6.01
N LEU A 60 -2.53 -2.40 6.48
CA LEU A 60 -2.68 -1.99 7.89
C LEU A 60 -2.63 -3.19 8.84
N LEU A 61 -3.33 -4.28 8.52
CA LEU A 61 -3.28 -5.50 9.33
C LEU A 61 -1.88 -6.10 9.38
N ASN A 62 -1.13 -6.04 8.27
CA ASN A 62 0.24 -6.51 8.24
C ASN A 62 1.18 -5.57 9.02
N ALA A 63 1.00 -4.26 8.95
CA ALA A 63 1.76 -3.28 9.73
C ALA A 63 1.59 -3.47 11.25
N ILE A 64 0.37 -3.80 11.71
CA ILE A 64 0.11 -4.15 13.11
C ILE A 64 0.81 -5.46 13.48
N ARG A 65 0.84 -6.44 12.57
CA ARG A 65 1.48 -7.74 12.79
C ARG A 65 3.00 -7.70 12.76
N LEU A 66 3.60 -6.69 12.11
CA LEU A 66 5.05 -6.57 11.92
C LEU A 66 5.80 -6.69 13.25
N GLU A 67 5.32 -6.02 14.30
CA GLU A 67 5.97 -6.04 15.60
C GLU A 67 6.00 -7.43 16.25
N LYS A 68 4.97 -8.25 16.02
CA LYS A 68 4.96 -9.64 16.49
C LYS A 68 5.89 -10.50 15.64
N VAL A 69 5.92 -10.28 14.33
CA VAL A 69 6.71 -11.07 13.38
C VAL A 69 8.21 -10.85 13.57
N PHE A 70 8.64 -9.62 13.81
CA PHE A 70 10.06 -9.30 14.03
C PHE A 70 10.63 -9.82 15.36
N LYS A 71 9.76 -10.22 16.30
CA LYS A 71 10.15 -10.97 17.52
C LYS A 71 10.40 -12.45 17.26
N LEU A 72 9.95 -12.99 16.12
CA LEU A 72 10.11 -14.40 15.76
C LEU A 72 11.45 -14.65 15.07
N GLU A 73 11.82 -15.91 14.90
CA GLU A 73 13.01 -16.32 14.14
C GLU A 73 13.06 -15.74 12.71
N ASN A 74 14.27 -15.51 12.19
CA ASN A 74 14.50 -14.88 10.87
C ASN A 74 13.75 -15.60 9.73
N LYS A 75 13.57 -16.92 9.82
CA LYS A 75 12.75 -17.71 8.88
C LYS A 75 11.31 -17.21 8.78
N ASN A 76 10.71 -16.80 9.89
CA ASN A 76 9.34 -16.27 9.94
C ASN A 76 9.25 -14.85 9.39
N ILE A 77 10.29 -14.03 9.60
CA ILE A 77 10.41 -12.67 9.04
C ILE A 77 10.49 -12.76 7.50
N ILE A 78 11.34 -13.65 6.98
CA ILE A 78 11.46 -13.89 5.53
C ILE A 78 10.15 -14.40 4.95
N LYS A 79 9.46 -15.34 5.63
CA LYS A 79 8.16 -15.85 5.19
C LYS A 79 7.10 -14.76 5.12
N PHE A 80 7.12 -13.82 6.08
CA PHE A 80 6.25 -12.65 6.08
C PHE A 80 6.56 -11.73 4.89
N GLY A 81 7.84 -11.41 4.66
CA GLY A 81 8.29 -10.62 3.50
C GLY A 81 7.83 -11.22 2.17
N LYS A 82 8.03 -12.52 1.96
CA LYS A 82 7.54 -13.22 0.76
C LYS A 82 6.02 -13.08 0.60
N LYS A 83 5.27 -13.25 1.69
CA LYS A 83 3.80 -13.18 1.65
C LYS A 83 3.30 -11.78 1.28
N ILE A 84 3.84 -10.74 1.91
CA ILE A 84 3.43 -9.36 1.61
C ILE A 84 3.84 -8.98 0.17
N GLY A 85 5.05 -9.37 -0.27
CA GLY A 85 5.51 -9.15 -1.64
C GLY A 85 4.65 -9.82 -2.71
N ILE A 86 4.22 -11.07 -2.51
CA ILE A 86 3.30 -11.76 -3.44
C ILE A 86 1.96 -11.04 -3.52
N MET A 87 1.40 -10.61 -2.39
CA MET A 87 0.13 -9.87 -2.40
C MET A 87 0.29 -8.51 -3.08
N THR A 88 1.41 -7.83 -2.92
CA THR A 88 1.72 -6.59 -3.64
C THR A 88 1.88 -6.82 -5.15
N LEU A 89 2.45 -7.95 -5.59
CA LEU A 89 2.48 -8.32 -7.01
C LEU A 89 1.06 -8.50 -7.59
N ILE A 90 0.13 -9.08 -6.82
CA ILE A 90 -1.29 -9.22 -7.22
C ILE A 90 -1.98 -7.85 -7.30
N TYR A 91 -1.49 -6.85 -6.56
CA TYR A 91 -2.01 -5.49 -6.60
C TYR A 91 -1.56 -4.69 -7.84
N ILE A 92 -0.43 -5.03 -8.46
CA ILE A 92 0.10 -4.31 -9.64
C ILE A 92 -0.89 -4.26 -10.82
N PRO A 93 -1.59 -5.36 -11.21
CA PRO A 93 -2.63 -5.29 -12.23
C PRO A 93 -3.68 -4.20 -11.97
N HIS A 94 -4.05 -3.99 -10.70
CA HIS A 94 -4.98 -2.93 -10.32
C HIS A 94 -4.39 -1.55 -10.63
N LEU A 95 -3.12 -1.29 -10.31
CA LEU A 95 -2.44 -0.02 -10.63
C LEU A 95 -2.52 0.29 -12.14
N PHE A 96 -2.36 -0.72 -13.00
CA PHE A 96 -2.53 -0.55 -14.46
C PHE A 96 -3.96 -0.15 -14.83
N PHE A 97 -4.98 -0.80 -14.26
CA PHE A 97 -6.37 -0.36 -14.48
C PHE A 97 -6.63 1.04 -13.92
N PHE A 98 -6.00 1.40 -12.81
CA PHE A 98 -6.10 2.73 -12.23
C PHE A 98 -5.56 3.81 -13.16
N THR A 99 -4.44 3.55 -13.88
CA THR A 99 -3.91 4.50 -14.87
C THR A 99 -4.88 4.83 -16.01
N SER A 100 -5.81 3.92 -16.34
CA SER A 100 -6.81 4.19 -17.38
C SER A 100 -7.77 5.33 -17.03
N LEU A 101 -7.88 5.71 -15.75
CA LEU A 101 -8.71 6.84 -15.32
C LEU A 101 -8.17 8.19 -15.84
N PHE A 102 -6.85 8.32 -16.05
CA PHE A 102 -6.27 9.56 -16.61
C PHE A 102 -6.63 9.79 -18.08
N LEU A 103 -7.05 8.74 -18.79
CA LEU A 103 -7.45 8.82 -20.19
C LEU A 103 -8.94 9.17 -20.36
N ARG A 104 -9.68 9.23 -19.25
CA ARG A 104 -11.11 9.55 -19.24
C ARG A 104 -11.31 11.05 -19.08
N ASN A 105 -12.43 11.55 -19.59
CA ASN A 105 -12.77 12.96 -19.50
C ASN A 105 -13.43 13.27 -18.14
N LEU A 106 -12.62 13.24 -17.09
CA LEU A 106 -13.05 13.47 -15.71
C LEU A 106 -12.89 14.94 -15.32
N HIS A 107 -13.61 15.36 -14.28
CA HIS A 107 -13.47 16.72 -13.77
C HIS A 107 -12.08 16.93 -13.14
N ASN A 108 -11.51 18.13 -13.24
CA ASN A 108 -10.15 18.44 -12.77
C ASN A 108 -9.90 18.01 -11.32
N LEU A 109 -10.88 18.19 -10.43
CA LEU A 109 -10.79 17.77 -9.04
C LEU A 109 -10.61 16.24 -8.91
N GLU A 110 -11.31 15.45 -9.73
CA GLU A 110 -11.18 14.00 -9.73
C GLU A 110 -9.83 13.57 -10.27
N ILE A 111 -9.34 14.22 -11.33
CA ILE A 111 -8.02 13.96 -11.88
C ILE A 111 -6.93 14.21 -10.82
N ILE A 112 -7.05 15.28 -10.03
CA ILE A 112 -6.12 15.56 -8.92
C ILE A 112 -6.20 14.46 -7.85
N MET A 113 -7.40 14.04 -7.46
CA MET A 113 -7.59 12.96 -6.49
C MET A 113 -7.01 11.63 -6.98
N ILE A 114 -7.25 11.29 -8.25
CA ILE A 114 -6.69 10.12 -8.92
C ILE A 114 -5.16 10.21 -8.93
N PHE A 115 -4.60 11.37 -9.26
CA PHE A 115 -3.15 11.59 -9.20
C PHE A 115 -2.56 11.32 -7.82
N LEU A 116 -3.18 11.85 -6.77
CA LEU A 116 -2.72 11.63 -5.39
C LEU A 116 -2.79 10.15 -5.01
N ILE A 117 -3.90 9.47 -5.32
CA ILE A 117 -4.07 8.04 -5.07
C ILE A 117 -3.00 7.24 -5.82
N PHE A 118 -2.81 7.51 -7.10
CA PHE A 118 -1.80 6.87 -7.93
C PHE A 118 -0.37 7.03 -7.37
N LEU A 119 -0.02 8.24 -6.92
CA LEU A 119 1.27 8.49 -6.29
C LEU A 119 1.43 7.66 -5.00
N MET A 120 0.41 7.61 -4.16
CA MET A 120 0.42 6.81 -2.94
C MET A 120 0.54 5.30 -3.22
N GLU A 121 -0.14 4.79 -4.26
CA GLU A 121 -0.02 3.40 -4.68
C GLU A 121 1.42 3.06 -5.10
N ILE A 122 2.04 3.89 -5.94
CA ILE A 122 3.43 3.70 -6.36
C ILE A 122 4.37 3.70 -5.15
N MET A 123 4.21 4.68 -4.25
CA MET A 123 5.04 4.78 -3.05
C MET A 123 4.87 3.56 -2.14
N LEU A 124 3.64 3.06 -1.99
CA LEU A 124 3.34 1.89 -1.16
C LEU A 124 3.94 0.60 -1.76
N ILE A 125 3.79 0.41 -3.07
CA ILE A 125 4.39 -0.73 -3.80
C ILE A 125 5.92 -0.67 -3.69
N GLY A 126 6.51 0.50 -3.93
CA GLY A 126 7.95 0.72 -3.83
C GLY A 126 8.49 0.44 -2.43
N LEU A 127 7.79 0.91 -1.39
CA LEU A 127 8.13 0.65 0.00
C LEU A 127 8.16 -0.85 0.31
N VAL A 128 7.11 -1.58 -0.08
CA VAL A 128 7.03 -3.03 0.16
C VAL A 128 8.11 -3.78 -0.61
N PHE A 129 8.34 -3.46 -1.88
CA PHE A 129 9.35 -4.14 -2.68
C PHE A 129 10.77 -3.86 -2.23
N LYS A 130 11.07 -2.64 -1.76
CA LYS A 130 12.34 -2.36 -1.13
C LYS A 130 12.57 -3.27 0.07
N GLU A 131 11.60 -3.38 0.98
CA GLU A 131 11.74 -4.25 2.15
C GLU A 131 11.86 -5.74 1.77
N VAL A 132 11.06 -6.19 0.81
CA VAL A 132 11.13 -7.58 0.32
C VAL A 132 12.48 -7.86 -0.34
N TYR A 133 13.03 -6.88 -1.06
CA TYR A 133 14.36 -6.98 -1.66
C TYR A 133 15.44 -7.10 -0.57
N ASP A 134 15.43 -6.19 0.41
CA ASP A 134 16.34 -6.20 1.55
C ASP A 134 16.29 -7.58 2.26
N LEU A 135 15.09 -8.12 2.52
CA LEU A 135 14.95 -9.41 3.22
C LEU A 135 15.42 -10.63 2.41
N LEU A 136 15.31 -10.60 1.08
CA LEU A 136 15.55 -11.77 0.23
C LEU A 136 16.91 -11.77 -0.46
N PHE A 137 17.48 -10.61 -0.73
CA PHE A 137 18.66 -10.46 -1.61
C PHE A 137 19.87 -9.83 -0.92
N LEU A 138 19.75 -9.26 0.29
CA LEU A 138 20.93 -8.92 1.10
C LEU A 138 21.68 -10.19 1.53
N GLU A 139 23.01 -10.10 1.62
CA GLU A 139 23.84 -11.18 2.14
C GLU A 139 23.36 -11.63 3.53
N GLU A 140 23.36 -12.93 3.79
CA GLU A 140 22.81 -13.52 5.01
C GLU A 140 23.39 -12.91 6.29
N SER A 141 24.71 -12.65 6.28
CA SER A 141 25.44 -12.02 7.37
C SER A 141 25.01 -10.57 7.62
N GLN A 142 24.77 -9.78 6.57
CA GLN A 142 24.33 -8.40 6.68
C GLN A 142 22.87 -8.31 7.13
N ARG A 143 22.01 -9.18 6.57
CA ARG A 143 20.60 -9.27 6.95
C ARG A 143 20.42 -9.66 8.42
N ASP A 144 21.13 -10.68 8.87
CA ASP A 144 21.03 -11.13 10.27
C ASP A 144 21.56 -10.06 11.24
N PHE A 145 22.64 -9.35 10.87
CA PHE A 145 23.15 -8.21 11.63
C PHE A 145 22.14 -7.06 11.74
N GLU A 146 21.48 -6.67 10.63
CA GLU A 146 20.45 -5.62 10.65
C GLU A 146 19.22 -6.03 11.47
N LEU A 147 18.79 -7.29 11.36
CA LEU A 147 17.67 -7.81 12.14
C LEU A 147 17.97 -7.79 13.64
N ASP A 148 19.17 -8.22 14.04
CA ASP A 148 19.59 -8.20 15.45
C ASP A 148 19.75 -6.78 16.00
N ALA A 149 20.29 -5.85 15.19
CA ALA A 149 20.36 -4.44 15.56
C ALA A 149 18.97 -3.84 15.80
N ASN A 150 17.99 -4.17 14.93
CA ASN A 150 16.61 -3.73 15.09
C ASN A 150 15.94 -4.35 16.33
N ARG A 151 16.18 -5.64 16.63
CA ARG A 151 15.65 -6.29 17.84
C ARG A 151 16.18 -5.60 19.10
N LYS A 152 17.49 -5.41 19.20
CA LYS A 152 18.11 -4.75 20.36
C LYS A 152 17.59 -3.32 20.56
N LYS A 153 17.38 -2.58 19.47
CA LYS A 153 16.98 -1.17 19.53
C LYS A 153 15.51 -0.96 19.90
N TYR A 154 14.62 -1.86 19.47
CA TYR A 154 13.16 -1.64 19.53
C TYR A 154 12.36 -2.69 20.28
N ILE A 155 12.93 -3.85 20.59
CA ILE A 155 12.21 -5.00 21.16
C ILE A 155 12.71 -5.35 22.57
N GLU A 156 14.02 -5.29 22.82
CA GLU A 156 14.63 -5.67 24.10
C GLU A 156 14.63 -4.55 25.16
N LYS A 157 13.80 -3.51 24.99
CA LYS A 157 13.60 -2.46 26.00
C LYS A 157 12.57 -2.85 27.05
#